data_AF-A0A139BNU1-F1
#
_entry.id   AF-A0A139BNU1-F1
#
_cell.length_a   1.000
_cell.length_b   1.000
_cell.length_c   1.000
_cell.angle_alpha   90.00
_cell.angle_beta   90.00
_cell.angle_gamma   90.00
#
_symmetry.space_group_name_H-M   'P 1'
#
loop_
_entity.id
_entity.type
_entity.pdbx_description
1 polymer ?
#
loop_
_entity_poly.entity_id
_entity_poly.type
_entity_poly.pdbx_seq_one_letter_code
_entity_poly.pdbx_strand_id
1 'polypeptide(L)'
;HESLVHIVEQSEKTGAKLIFRGFAGDKLSDMSKRVADLIGSHRVEALVHPPAFTQFKVVKVPTLVISLSDAGNRLDNGCAQPDRYIKVTGDVGQDYALDLIERTQPKWATLAAMFNGKLQRSPF
;
A
#
# COMPACT_ATOMS: atom_id res chain seq x y z
N HIS A 1 -7.00 15.21 -5.85
CA HIS A 1 -6.95 14.82 -4.44
C HIS A 1 -7.69 13.51 -4.34
N GLU A 2 -7.04 12.44 -3.91
CA GLU A 2 -7.71 11.16 -3.78
C GLU A 2 -8.23 10.96 -2.35
N SER A 3 -9.42 10.38 -2.22
CA SER A 3 -9.99 10.10 -0.91
C SER A 3 -9.35 8.84 -0.33
N LEU A 4 -9.01 8.86 0.97
CA LEU A 4 -8.60 7.67 1.71
C LEU A 4 -9.62 6.53 1.59
N VAL A 5 -10.91 6.84 1.41
CA VAL A 5 -11.97 5.86 1.17
C VAL A 5 -11.73 5.10 -0.13
N HIS A 6 -11.32 5.78 -1.19
CA HIS A 6 -11.04 5.16 -2.48
C HIS A 6 -9.82 4.22 -2.40
N ILE A 7 -8.80 4.58 -1.60
CA ILE A 7 -7.66 3.71 -1.33
C ILE A 7 -8.10 2.43 -0.60
N VAL A 8 -9.05 2.52 0.32
CA VAL A 8 -9.61 1.36 1.04
C VAL A 8 -10.36 0.44 0.08
N GLU A 9 -11.28 0.99 -0.73
CA GLU A 9 -12.04 0.23 -1.72
C GLU A 9 -11.13 -0.52 -2.71
N GLN A 10 -10.09 0.15 -3.21
CA GLN A 10 -9.12 -0.45 -4.11
C GLN A 10 -8.27 -1.52 -3.41
N SER A 11 -7.95 -1.34 -2.12
CA SER A 11 -7.19 -2.31 -1.33
C SER A 11 -7.95 -3.60 -1.11
N GLU A 12 -9.27 -3.52 -0.90
CA GLU A 12 -10.14 -4.70 -0.78
C GLU A 12 -10.08 -5.54 -2.06
N LYS A 13 -10.16 -4.89 -3.23
CA LYS A 13 -10.12 -5.55 -4.54
C LYS A 13 -8.76 -6.19 -4.84
N THR A 14 -7.66 -5.49 -4.54
CA THR A 14 -6.31 -6.01 -4.83
C THR A 14 -5.81 -7.03 -3.81
N GLY A 15 -6.40 -7.02 -2.60
CA GLY A 15 -5.89 -7.70 -1.42
C GLY A 15 -4.71 -6.97 -0.77
N ALA A 16 -4.55 -5.66 -1.05
CA ALA A 16 -3.53 -4.85 -0.42
C ALA A 16 -3.86 -4.62 1.06
N LYS A 17 -2.82 -4.48 1.87
CA LYS A 17 -2.93 -4.15 3.30
C LYS A 17 -2.66 -2.66 3.50
N LEU A 18 -3.41 -2.02 4.39
CA LEU A 18 -3.16 -0.64 4.78
C LEU A 18 -2.13 -0.62 5.92
N ILE A 19 -1.01 0.07 5.69
CA ILE A 19 0.09 0.15 6.65
C ILE A 19 0.21 1.57 7.18
N PHE A 20 0.08 1.71 8.50
CA PHE A 20 0.20 2.99 9.19
C PHE A 20 1.52 3.06 9.97
N ARG A 21 2.19 4.23 9.92
CA ARG A 21 3.44 4.47 10.66
C ARG A 21 3.20 4.53 12.16
N GLY A 22 2.02 4.99 12.56
CA GLY A 22 1.65 5.26 13.93
C GLY A 22 0.26 5.88 13.98
N PHE A 23 -0.23 6.10 15.18
CA PHE A 23 -1.52 6.66 15.44
C PHE A 23 -1.40 8.21 15.52
N ALA A 24 -2.27 8.96 14.85
CA ALA A 24 -2.44 10.39 15.04
C ALA A 24 -2.98 10.71 16.44
N GLY A 25 -2.22 11.50 17.21
CA GLY A 25 -2.55 11.95 18.57
C GLY A 25 -2.08 10.99 19.67
N ASP A 26 -1.99 11.50 20.90
CA ASP A 26 -1.51 10.79 22.10
C ASP A 26 -2.43 9.63 22.57
N LYS A 27 -3.40 9.22 21.75
CA LYS A 27 -4.43 8.22 22.12
C LYS A 27 -4.61 7.18 21.02
N LEU A 28 -4.09 5.98 21.30
CA LEU A 28 -4.27 4.78 20.47
C LEU A 28 -5.74 4.50 20.12
N SER A 29 -6.66 4.79 21.05
CA SER A 29 -8.10 4.56 20.92
C SER A 29 -8.75 5.41 19.83
N ASP A 30 -8.32 6.65 19.65
CA ASP A 30 -9.02 7.62 18.82
C ASP A 30 -8.71 7.38 17.34
N MET A 31 -7.47 6.99 17.03
CA MET A 31 -7.14 6.51 15.70
C MET A 31 -7.68 5.12 15.40
N SER A 32 -7.75 4.22 16.38
CA SER A 32 -8.34 2.90 16.14
C SER A 32 -9.79 3.05 15.67
N LYS A 33 -10.54 3.98 16.27
CA LYS A 33 -11.87 4.39 15.79
C LYS A 33 -11.82 5.00 14.40
N ARG A 34 -10.91 5.94 14.14
CA ARG A 34 -10.81 6.59 12.83
C ARG A 34 -10.43 5.63 11.70
N VAL A 35 -9.58 4.64 11.98
CA VAL A 35 -9.24 3.55 11.05
C VAL A 35 -10.44 2.62 10.89
N ALA A 36 -11.15 2.28 11.96
CA ALA A 36 -12.37 1.48 11.87
C ALA A 36 -13.47 2.19 11.07
N ASP A 37 -13.67 3.49 11.26
CA ASP A 37 -14.62 4.31 10.51
C ASP A 37 -14.24 4.41 9.03
N LEU A 38 -12.93 4.52 8.74
CA LEU A 38 -12.41 4.55 7.37
C LEU A 38 -12.56 3.20 6.66
N ILE A 39 -12.30 2.09 7.35
CA ILE A 39 -12.47 0.74 6.80
C ILE A 39 -13.95 0.40 6.67
N GLY A 40 -14.79 0.84 7.62
CA GLY A 40 -16.22 0.59 7.62
C GLY A 40 -16.53 -0.90 7.48
N SER A 41 -17.25 -1.26 6.40
CA SER A 41 -17.60 -2.63 6.04
C SER A 41 -16.61 -3.32 5.09
N HIS A 42 -15.56 -2.62 4.64
CA HIS A 42 -14.59 -3.16 3.69
C HIS A 42 -13.71 -4.23 4.33
N ARG A 43 -13.44 -5.30 3.59
CA ARG A 43 -12.58 -6.41 4.02
C ARG A 43 -11.11 -6.10 3.74
N VAL A 44 -10.58 -5.08 4.41
CA VAL A 44 -9.20 -4.63 4.28
C VAL A 44 -8.44 -4.83 5.58
N GLU A 45 -7.30 -5.49 5.51
CA GLU A 45 -6.41 -5.61 6.66
C GLU A 45 -5.62 -4.31 6.87
N ALA A 46 -5.75 -3.73 8.05
CA ALA A 46 -5.00 -2.53 8.45
C ALA A 46 -4.10 -2.84 9.64
N LEU A 47 -2.84 -2.40 9.56
CA LEU A 47 -1.82 -2.68 10.55
C LEU A 47 -1.01 -1.41 10.86
N VAL A 48 -0.65 -1.26 12.13
CA VAL A 48 0.35 -0.28 12.54
C VAL A 48 1.71 -0.96 12.55
N HIS A 49 2.52 -0.68 11.54
CA HIS A 49 3.83 -1.29 11.34
C HIS A 49 4.89 -0.22 11.01
N PRO A 50 5.34 0.57 12.01
CA PRO A 50 6.36 1.60 11.80
C PRO A 50 7.62 1.10 11.07
N PRO A 51 8.15 -0.11 11.34
CA PRO A 51 9.35 -0.57 10.63
C PRO A 51 9.18 -0.74 9.11
N ALA A 52 7.96 -0.92 8.60
CA ALA A 52 7.72 -1.06 7.15
C ALA A 52 8.04 0.24 6.40
N PHE A 53 7.86 1.40 7.05
CA PHE A 53 8.22 2.69 6.48
C PHE A 53 9.73 2.78 6.27
N THR A 54 10.51 2.30 7.23
CA THR A 54 11.97 2.21 7.09
C THR A 54 12.36 1.18 6.04
N GLN A 55 11.78 -0.03 6.09
CA GLN A 55 12.07 -1.12 5.16
C GLN A 55 11.87 -0.72 3.70
N PHE A 56 10.77 -0.04 3.38
CA PHE A 56 10.45 0.39 2.01
C PHE A 56 10.83 1.85 1.71
N LYS A 57 11.59 2.50 2.62
CA LYS A 57 12.05 3.89 2.53
C LYS A 57 10.92 4.90 2.30
N VAL A 58 9.74 4.69 2.90
CA VAL A 58 8.57 5.57 2.75
C VAL A 58 8.77 6.83 3.59
N VAL A 59 8.99 7.96 2.91
CA VAL A 59 9.23 9.28 3.54
C VAL A 59 8.06 10.25 3.41
N LYS A 60 7.12 9.97 2.50
CA LYS A 60 5.90 10.75 2.26
C LYS A 60 4.72 9.81 2.08
N VAL A 61 3.55 10.25 2.52
CA VAL A 61 2.29 9.51 2.40
C VAL A 61 1.31 10.30 1.52
N PRO A 62 0.40 9.61 0.80
CA PRO A 62 0.33 8.16 0.63
C PRO A 62 1.44 7.61 -0.29
N THR A 63 1.73 6.31 -0.16
CA THR A 63 2.69 5.58 -1.02
C THR A 63 2.18 4.15 -1.23
N LEU A 64 2.03 3.74 -2.49
CA LEU A 64 1.80 2.34 -2.86
C LEU A 64 3.14 1.61 -2.92
N VAL A 65 3.21 0.41 -2.34
CA VAL A 65 4.39 -0.46 -2.42
C VAL A 65 3.98 -1.82 -2.96
N ILE A 66 4.70 -2.31 -3.98
CA ILE A 66 4.69 -3.72 -4.38
C ILE A 66 6.00 -4.32 -3.90
N SER A 67 5.95 -5.47 -3.23
CA SER A 67 7.14 -6.17 -2.75
C SER A 67 7.08 -7.65 -3.09
N LEU A 68 8.26 -8.26 -3.23
CA LEU A 68 8.36 -9.71 -3.23
C LEU A 68 8.13 -10.26 -1.83
N SER A 69 7.63 -11.48 -1.73
CA SER A 69 7.30 -12.13 -0.45
C SER A 69 8.49 -12.24 0.52
N ASP A 70 9.72 -12.26 -0.01
CA ASP A 70 10.95 -12.33 0.78
C ASP A 70 11.59 -10.96 1.09
N ALA A 71 11.00 -9.85 0.64
CA ALA A 71 11.57 -8.51 0.80
C ALA A 71 11.76 -8.11 2.27
N GLY A 72 10.82 -8.50 3.14
CA GLY A 72 10.91 -8.25 4.59
C GLY A 72 11.98 -9.08 5.30
N ASN A 73 12.43 -10.19 4.70
CA ASN A 73 13.46 -11.08 5.25
C ASN A 73 14.86 -10.75 4.73
N ARG A 74 14.95 -10.05 3.59
CA ARG A 74 16.21 -9.62 2.96
C ARG A 74 16.48 -8.15 3.25
N LEU A 75 16.90 -7.88 4.49
CA LEU A 75 17.20 -6.54 4.96
C LEU A 75 18.70 -6.25 4.92
N ASP A 76 19.05 -5.05 4.45
CA ASP A 76 20.37 -4.45 4.59
C ASP A 76 20.21 -3.16 5.40
N ASN A 77 20.83 -3.09 6.58
CA ASN A 77 20.67 -2.00 7.55
C ASN A 77 19.19 -1.67 7.87
N GLY A 78 18.33 -2.70 7.96
CA GLY A 78 16.90 -2.54 8.22
C GLY A 78 16.07 -2.07 7.02
N CYS A 79 16.69 -1.84 5.86
CA CYS A 79 16.02 -1.53 4.60
C CYS A 79 15.87 -2.80 3.75
N ALA A 80 14.74 -3.00 3.10
CA ALA A 80 14.61 -4.05 2.10
C ALA A 80 15.57 -3.78 0.93
N GLN A 81 16.11 -4.84 0.33
CA GLN A 81 16.94 -4.70 -0.86
C GLN A 81 16.17 -3.96 -1.98
N PRO A 82 16.76 -2.94 -2.64
CA PRO A 82 16.03 -2.09 -3.59
C PRO A 82 15.43 -2.83 -4.78
N ASP A 83 15.94 -4.03 -5.09
CA ASP A 83 15.46 -4.84 -6.20
C ASP A 83 14.29 -5.77 -5.79
N ARG A 84 13.90 -5.78 -4.51
CA ARG A 84 12.82 -6.60 -3.93
C ARG A 84 11.52 -5.84 -3.71
N TYR A 85 11.48 -4.55 -4.01
CA TYR A 85 10.25 -3.77 -3.97
C TYR A 85 10.28 -2.63 -5.00
N ILE A 86 9.10 -2.12 -5.34
CA ILE A 86 8.90 -0.88 -6.07
C ILE A 86 7.82 -0.08 -5.35
N LYS A 87 7.86 1.25 -5.48
CA LYS A 87 6.86 2.12 -4.88
C LYS A 87 6.52 3.32 -5.76
N VAL A 88 5.30 3.81 -5.60
CA VAL A 88 4.83 5.07 -6.16
C VAL A 88 4.36 5.94 -5.00
N THR A 89 4.95 7.12 -4.88
CA THR A 89 4.61 8.11 -3.85
C THR A 89 3.84 9.23 -4.49
N GLY A 90 2.67 9.55 -3.96
CA GLY A 90 1.79 10.58 -4.48
C GLY A 90 0.35 10.33 -4.07
N ASP A 91 -0.45 11.38 -4.10
CA ASP A 91 -1.89 11.34 -3.86
C ASP A 91 -2.61 10.85 -5.14
N VAL A 92 -2.38 9.57 -5.46
CA VAL A 92 -2.82 8.88 -6.68
C VAL A 92 -3.28 7.47 -6.38
N GLY A 93 -4.26 7.01 -7.17
CA GLY A 93 -4.91 5.71 -6.95
C GLY A 93 -4.02 4.53 -7.25
N GLN A 94 -4.43 3.37 -6.75
CA GLN A 94 -3.76 2.10 -7.06
C GLN A 94 -3.80 1.82 -8.56
N ASP A 95 -4.91 2.13 -9.22
CA ASP A 95 -5.04 2.02 -10.68
C ASP A 95 -3.96 2.84 -11.41
N TYR A 96 -3.81 4.12 -11.05
CA TYR A 96 -2.78 4.98 -11.63
C TYR A 96 -1.37 4.49 -11.30
N ALA A 97 -1.10 4.17 -10.03
CA ALA A 97 0.21 3.73 -9.59
C ALA A 97 0.62 2.40 -10.23
N LEU A 98 -0.33 1.46 -10.40
CA LEU A 98 -0.09 0.18 -11.06
C LEU A 98 0.13 0.36 -12.57
N ASP A 99 -0.67 1.17 -13.26
CA ASP A 99 -0.45 1.50 -14.67
C ASP A 99 0.92 2.18 -14.90
N LEU A 100 1.30 3.10 -14.01
CA LEU A 100 2.61 3.75 -14.07
C LEU A 100 3.76 2.74 -13.91
N ILE A 101 3.67 1.83 -12.93
CA ILE A 101 4.69 0.77 -12.74
C ILE A 101 4.73 -0.15 -13.95
N GLU A 102 3.57 -0.56 -14.47
CA GLU A 102 3.46 -1.44 -15.64
C GLU A 102 4.19 -0.87 -16.86
N ARG A 103 4.03 0.44 -17.12
CA ARG A 103 4.63 1.11 -18.27
C ARG A 103 6.11 1.46 -18.09
N THR A 104 6.54 1.76 -16.86
CA THR A 104 7.87 2.35 -16.61
C THR A 104 8.87 1.41 -15.97
N GLN A 105 8.43 0.27 -15.43
CA GLN A 105 9.28 -0.65 -14.68
C GLN A 105 9.16 -2.09 -15.22
N PRO A 106 9.93 -2.47 -16.26
CA PRO A 106 9.83 -3.78 -16.90
C PRO A 106 9.92 -4.96 -15.94
N LYS A 107 10.78 -4.87 -14.91
CA LYS A 107 10.92 -5.92 -13.87
C LYS A 107 9.62 -6.18 -13.09
N TRP A 108 8.81 -5.14 -12.92
CA TRP A 108 7.60 -5.16 -12.09
C TRP A 108 6.31 -5.23 -12.90
N ALA A 109 6.40 -5.08 -14.23
CA ALA A 109 5.24 -4.92 -15.10
C ALA A 109 4.22 -6.06 -14.98
N THR A 110 4.69 -7.31 -15.03
CA THR A 110 3.82 -8.49 -14.88
C THR A 110 3.08 -8.49 -13.53
N LEU A 111 3.76 -8.11 -12.45
CA LEU A 111 3.16 -8.10 -11.11
C LEU A 111 2.17 -6.94 -10.97
N ALA A 112 2.50 -5.77 -11.52
CA ALA A 112 1.60 -4.63 -11.55
C ALA A 112 0.33 -4.91 -12.36
N ALA A 113 0.48 -5.49 -13.56
CA ALA A 113 -0.64 -5.90 -14.42
C ALA A 113 -1.56 -6.91 -13.73
N MET A 114 -1.01 -7.85 -12.96
CA MET A 114 -1.79 -8.80 -12.18
C MET A 114 -2.67 -8.11 -11.12
N PHE A 115 -2.14 -7.12 -10.39
CA PHE A 115 -2.93 -6.36 -9.42
C PHE A 115 -3.92 -5.41 -10.11
N ASN A 116 -3.55 -4.79 -11.23
CA ASN A 116 -4.42 -3.92 -12.01
C ASN A 116 -5.62 -4.71 -12.55
N GLY A 117 -5.39 -5.93 -13.01
CA GLY A 117 -6.45 -6.86 -13.41
C GLY A 117 -7.44 -7.20 -12.29
N LYS A 118 -7.03 -7.15 -11.02
CA LYS A 118 -7.96 -7.32 -9.88
C LYS A 118 -8.85 -6.09 -9.66
N LEU A 119 -8.31 -4.89 -9.88
CA LEU A 119 -9.11 -3.65 -9.81
C LEU A 119 -10.19 -3.62 -10.88
N GLN A 120 -9.82 -4.01 -12.11
CA GLN A 120 -10.72 -3.97 -13.27
C GLN A 120 -11.75 -5.11 -13.30
N ARG A 121 -11.47 -6.24 -12.64
CA ARG A 121 -12.33 -7.42 -12.67
C ARG A 121 -13.55 -7.36 -11.75
N SER A 122 -13.72 -6.34 -10.91
CA SER A 122 -14.88 -6.28 -10.03
C SER A 122 -16.16 -6.08 -10.86
N PRO A 123 -17.03 -7.09 -11.01
CA PRO A 123 -18.43 -6.78 -11.27
C PRO A 123 -19.02 -6.31 -9.93
N PHE A 124 -20.16 -5.65 -9.94
CA PHE A 124 -20.88 -5.15 -8.76
C PHE A 124 -20.36 -3.80 -8.25
#